data_AF-C1DNI6-F1
#
_entry.id   AF-C1DNI6-F1
#
_cell.length_a   1.000
_cell.length_b   1.000
_cell.length_c   1.000
_cell.angle_alpha   90.00
_cell.angle_beta   90.00
_cell.angle_gamma   90.00
#
_symmetry.space_group_name_H-M   'P 1'
#
loop_
_entity.id
_entity.type
_entity.pdbx_description
1 polymer ?
#
loop_
_entity_poly.entity_id
_entity_poly.type
_entity_poly.pdbx_seq_one_letter_code
_entity_poly.pdbx_strand_id
1 'polypeptide(L)'
;MFSTKSKARHLGGGAPIKRETEVIYATAINGGDCVTAANYNGKHRVLVEVIINDILERTCFDKRKDIHRKLVTALAGYAANKIDLYMRHVLEFELGSLSEVLENVNLDYIMDSDELYIAILKKYPGLEPLVDHLGSSLIENFTLIIKSFEDAEFELVSNGYLSSVNNITNIFLLSDESHDANKNIVLFYDSYKPAFALKLRNITLEKQTNDFISGFLRENMGFEDWNFPNYLDHGEVGWVSWRPRQDLNSEKQITESYFRSGVLASISCALGITDLNHENIIIHAGSPVIVDLETTLHHCVEGGGSTNALRTGLFPSFLKLDRNGSPTEESCGIGNIFPEYRLKSKNNEVCFDNKIASPIDYIEYIKQGLRLGFAKVIQYKEKFVDHIVRIENFRTRFIFKATYSYATIIESSMHPALLKSAVIREEYITQCFESENKYVEGDEAKWGEIKACYLGDVPRFITTANSLILDSYYQQTPTTLRHICTGVSRTLQYLQDLNDKIVDEEIFYIEKSYAEAYRVMSVNAKSYEIENYQKLINCANEFALNNKMPVFFMPRNDYCLELKSCGLDIFSGIGGIVYLAAIKKLPVESTISDRIIANYIERLNSTQRN
;
A
#
# COMPACT_ATOMS: atom_id res chain seq x y z
N MET A 1 -35.02 -18.09 46.63
CA MET A 1 -34.37 -19.17 47.40
C MET A 1 -33.51 -19.94 46.41
N PHE A 2 -32.18 -20.02 46.44
CA PHE A 2 -31.14 -19.65 47.38
C PHE A 2 -29.97 -19.03 46.59
N SER A 3 -29.31 -18.05 47.20
CA SER A 3 -28.05 -17.49 46.73
C SER A 3 -26.88 -18.42 47.05
N THR A 4 -25.83 -18.41 46.24
CA THR A 4 -24.45 -18.35 46.77
C THR A 4 -23.56 -17.54 45.84
N LYS A 5 -23.04 -16.45 46.40
CA LYS A 5 -21.92 -15.67 45.86
C LYS A 5 -20.67 -16.55 45.86
N SER A 6 -19.93 -16.60 44.75
CA SER A 6 -18.49 -16.88 44.81
C SER A 6 -17.73 -15.78 44.07
N LYS A 7 -16.72 -15.26 44.77
CA LYS A 7 -15.86 -14.15 44.39
C LYS A 7 -14.95 -14.60 43.25
N ALA A 8 -15.17 -14.09 42.03
CA ALA A 8 -14.11 -14.07 41.02
C ALA A 8 -13.16 -12.92 41.36
N ARG A 9 -11.96 -13.27 41.83
CA ARG A 9 -10.84 -12.35 42.00
C ARG A 9 -10.52 -11.71 40.65
N HIS A 10 -10.36 -10.39 40.66
CA HIS A 10 -9.60 -9.65 39.66
C HIS A 10 -8.23 -10.33 39.47
N LEU A 11 -8.03 -10.98 38.33
CA LEU A 11 -6.73 -11.21 37.74
C LEU A 11 -6.60 -10.20 36.61
N GLY A 12 -5.48 -9.47 36.65
CA GLY A 12 -5.23 -8.25 35.90
C GLY A 12 -5.37 -8.41 34.39
N GLY A 13 -5.64 -7.28 33.75
CA GLY A 13 -5.77 -7.16 32.31
C GLY A 13 -4.64 -7.85 31.57
N GLY A 14 -5.00 -8.82 30.74
CA GLY A 14 -4.14 -9.28 29.66
C GLY A 14 -3.90 -8.09 28.74
N ALA A 15 -2.67 -7.59 28.77
CA ALA A 15 -2.20 -6.60 27.82
C ALA A 15 -2.49 -7.10 26.39
N PRO A 16 -2.93 -6.24 25.46
CA PRO A 16 -2.96 -6.61 24.06
C PRO A 16 -1.54 -7.06 23.69
N ILE A 17 -1.43 -8.24 23.08
CA ILE A 17 -0.20 -8.75 22.49
C ILE A 17 0.26 -7.64 21.53
N LYS A 18 1.27 -6.89 21.96
CA LYS A 18 1.96 -5.92 21.13
C LYS A 18 2.49 -6.70 19.94
N ARG A 19 1.99 -6.40 18.74
CA ARG A 19 2.75 -6.65 17.51
C ARG A 19 3.98 -5.75 17.62
N GLU A 20 5.04 -6.26 18.24
CA GLU A 20 6.35 -5.64 18.15
C GLU A 20 6.74 -5.65 16.68
N THR A 21 6.75 -4.44 16.13
CA THR A 21 7.58 -3.93 15.04
C THR A 21 8.32 -4.99 14.22
N GLU A 22 7.99 -5.00 12.92
CA GLU A 22 8.95 -5.16 11.82
C GLU A 22 10.34 -4.63 12.24
N VAL A 23 11.38 -5.36 11.85
CA VAL A 23 12.73 -5.39 12.46
C VAL A 23 12.82 -6.31 13.70
N ILE A 24 12.16 -7.48 13.65
CA ILE A 24 12.82 -8.67 14.19
C ILE A 24 13.70 -9.17 13.06
N TYR A 25 14.97 -8.79 13.16
CA TYR A 25 16.13 -9.45 12.55
C TYR A 25 15.73 -10.85 12.07
N ALA A 26 15.74 -11.08 10.74
CA ALA A 26 16.79 -11.90 10.15
C ALA A 26 17.67 -12.47 11.25
N THR A 27 17.25 -13.58 11.87
CA THR A 27 18.14 -14.37 12.70
C THR A 27 19.39 -14.51 11.87
N ALA A 28 20.46 -13.88 12.35
CA ALA A 28 21.71 -13.82 11.66
C ALA A 28 22.09 -15.26 11.32
N ILE A 29 21.94 -15.63 10.05
CA ILE A 29 22.70 -16.73 9.49
C ILE A 29 24.12 -16.18 9.52
N ASN A 30 24.80 -16.47 10.64
CA ASN A 30 26.15 -16.02 10.89
C ASN A 30 27.04 -16.43 9.71
N GLY A 31 27.91 -15.49 9.35
CA GLY A 31 28.77 -15.48 8.17
C GLY A 31 29.36 -16.81 7.69
N GLY A 32 29.48 -16.90 6.37
CA GLY A 32 30.54 -17.65 5.68
C GLY A 32 30.07 -18.87 4.89
N ASP A 33 29.07 -19.60 5.38
CA ASP A 33 28.65 -20.86 4.78
C ASP A 33 27.33 -20.71 4.01
N CYS A 34 27.30 -21.27 2.79
CA CYS A 34 26.08 -21.38 2.00
C CYS A 34 25.02 -22.14 2.81
N VAL A 35 23.78 -21.64 2.87
CA VAL A 35 22.65 -22.49 3.24
C VAL A 35 22.58 -23.61 2.19
N THR A 36 22.95 -24.81 2.60
CA THR A 36 22.64 -26.05 1.88
C THR A 36 21.44 -26.68 2.58
N ALA A 37 20.67 -27.53 1.89
CA ALA A 37 19.55 -28.20 2.53
C ALA A 37 19.95 -29.08 3.73
N ALA A 38 21.20 -29.51 3.83
CA ALA A 38 21.70 -30.26 4.99
C ALA A 38 22.04 -29.35 6.20
N ASN A 39 22.11 -28.02 6.00
CA ASN A 39 22.61 -27.06 6.99
C ASN A 39 21.59 -25.97 7.36
N TYR A 40 20.39 -25.96 6.79
CA TYR A 40 19.35 -25.00 7.19
C TYR A 40 18.80 -25.39 8.57
N ASN A 41 18.96 -24.51 9.55
CA ASN A 41 18.53 -24.71 10.93
C ASN A 41 17.51 -23.65 11.40
N GLY A 42 16.87 -22.95 10.46
CA GLY A 42 15.83 -21.97 10.76
C GLY A 42 14.46 -22.60 10.97
N LYS A 43 13.44 -21.75 11.14
CA LYS A 43 12.04 -22.17 11.32
C LYS A 43 11.54 -22.98 10.12
N HIS A 44 10.59 -23.88 10.37
CA HIS A 44 9.94 -24.72 9.37
C HIS A 44 10.93 -25.58 8.55
N ARG A 45 12.02 -26.03 9.18
CA ARG A 45 13.13 -26.77 8.59
C ARG A 45 12.68 -27.86 7.62
N VAL A 46 11.77 -28.73 8.04
CA VAL A 46 11.25 -29.86 7.25
C VAL A 46 10.79 -29.45 5.84
N LEU A 47 10.05 -28.35 5.71
CA LEU A 47 9.54 -27.88 4.41
C LEU A 47 10.55 -27.02 3.65
N VAL A 48 11.28 -26.17 4.38
CA VAL A 48 12.27 -25.28 3.77
C VAL A 48 13.42 -26.06 3.15
N GLU A 49 13.89 -27.13 3.79
CA GLU A 49 14.92 -28.01 3.23
C GLU A 49 14.47 -28.69 1.93
N VAL A 50 13.20 -29.13 1.85
CA VAL A 50 12.63 -29.71 0.64
C VAL A 50 12.63 -28.71 -0.51
N ILE A 51 12.12 -27.49 -0.26
CA ILE A 51 12.09 -26.41 -1.26
C ILE A 51 13.50 -26.05 -1.71
N ILE A 52 14.46 -25.91 -0.79
CA ILE A 52 15.85 -25.61 -1.12
C ILE A 52 16.45 -26.74 -1.97
N ASN A 53 16.25 -28.01 -1.60
CA ASN A 53 16.73 -29.15 -2.38
C ASN A 53 16.19 -29.10 -3.82
N ASP A 54 14.88 -28.87 -3.98
CA ASP A 54 14.29 -28.76 -5.30
C ASP A 54 14.89 -27.59 -6.12
N ILE A 55 15.16 -26.44 -5.49
CA ILE A 55 15.87 -25.33 -6.16
C ILE A 55 17.28 -25.77 -6.58
N LEU A 56 18.03 -26.42 -5.69
CA LEU A 56 19.41 -26.86 -5.97
C LEU A 56 19.47 -27.92 -7.07
N GLU A 57 18.49 -28.82 -7.14
CA GLU A 57 18.45 -29.93 -8.10
C GLU A 57 17.85 -29.56 -9.45
N ARG A 58 16.88 -28.64 -9.48
CA ARG A 58 16.08 -28.34 -10.69
C ARG A 58 16.44 -27.04 -11.39
N THR A 59 17.41 -26.27 -10.87
CA THR A 59 17.84 -25.00 -11.46
C THR A 59 19.32 -25.03 -11.88
N CYS A 60 19.79 -23.94 -12.51
CA CYS A 60 21.20 -23.76 -12.86
C CYS A 60 22.09 -23.30 -11.68
N PHE A 61 21.75 -23.68 -10.44
CA PHE A 61 22.50 -23.29 -9.25
C PHE A 61 24.00 -23.67 -9.34
N ASP A 62 24.89 -22.70 -9.15
CA ASP A 62 26.33 -22.92 -9.05
C ASP A 62 26.86 -22.49 -7.68
N LYS A 63 27.20 -23.47 -6.84
CA LYS A 63 27.76 -23.23 -5.50
C LYS A 63 29.04 -22.39 -5.49
N ARG A 64 29.76 -22.27 -6.62
CA ARG A 64 30.98 -21.44 -6.73
C ARG A 64 30.65 -19.97 -6.85
N LYS A 65 29.48 -19.63 -7.42
CA LYS A 65 29.02 -18.25 -7.59
C LYS A 65 28.39 -17.74 -6.30
N ASP A 66 28.95 -16.65 -5.79
CA ASP A 66 28.53 -16.07 -4.51
C ASP A 66 27.09 -15.54 -4.54
N ILE A 67 26.67 -14.95 -5.67
CA ILE A 67 25.32 -14.44 -5.85
C ILE A 67 24.27 -15.56 -5.78
N HIS A 68 24.57 -16.75 -6.32
CA HIS A 68 23.66 -17.91 -6.23
C HIS A 68 23.47 -18.35 -4.78
N ARG A 69 24.57 -18.44 -4.01
CA ARG A 69 24.52 -18.81 -2.59
C ARG A 69 23.70 -17.81 -1.77
N LYS A 70 23.92 -16.52 -2.00
CA LYS A 70 23.17 -15.43 -1.34
C LYS A 70 21.69 -15.47 -1.69
N LEU A 71 21.35 -15.74 -2.95
CA LEU A 71 19.96 -15.83 -3.38
C LEU A 71 19.25 -17.05 -2.80
N VAL A 72 19.87 -18.22 -2.77
CA VAL A 72 19.30 -19.42 -2.10
C VAL A 72 19.03 -19.13 -0.63
N THR A 73 19.96 -18.45 0.04
CA THR A 73 19.80 -18.04 1.44
C THR A 73 18.61 -17.07 1.60
N ALA A 74 18.46 -16.11 0.69
CA ALA A 74 17.33 -15.17 0.69
C ALA A 74 15.98 -15.87 0.45
N LEU A 75 15.93 -16.81 -0.50
CA LEU A 75 14.73 -17.60 -0.81
C LEU A 75 14.38 -18.55 0.34
N ALA A 76 15.37 -19.11 1.04
CA ALA A 76 15.14 -19.91 2.24
C ALA A 76 14.44 -19.09 3.33
N GLY A 77 14.94 -17.87 3.60
CA GLY A 77 14.31 -16.94 4.54
C GLY A 77 12.90 -16.53 4.11
N TYR A 78 12.70 -16.25 2.82
CA TYR A 78 11.39 -15.95 2.28
C TYR A 78 10.41 -17.13 2.42
N ALA A 79 10.84 -18.34 2.07
CA ALA A 79 10.03 -19.55 2.20
C ALA A 79 9.66 -19.80 3.66
N ALA A 80 10.60 -19.65 4.60
CA ALA A 80 10.34 -19.80 6.02
C ALA A 80 9.29 -18.81 6.53
N ASN A 81 9.37 -17.54 6.13
CA ASN A 81 8.38 -16.52 6.49
C ASN A 81 6.99 -16.80 5.89
N LYS A 82 6.93 -17.27 4.64
CA LYS A 82 5.67 -17.66 4.00
C LYS A 82 5.04 -18.89 4.64
N ILE A 83 5.82 -19.92 4.93
CA ILE A 83 5.33 -21.12 5.61
C ILE A 83 4.86 -20.78 7.02
N ASP A 84 5.57 -19.90 7.73
CA ASP A 84 5.13 -19.40 9.04
C ASP A 84 3.77 -18.71 8.94
N LEU A 85 3.55 -17.86 7.93
CA LEU A 85 2.24 -17.26 7.68
C LEU A 85 1.13 -18.32 7.48
N TYR A 86 1.42 -19.39 6.74
CA TYR A 86 0.45 -20.46 6.48
C TYR A 86 0.16 -21.32 7.71
N MET A 87 1.19 -21.60 8.52
CA MET A 87 1.13 -22.61 9.58
C MET A 87 0.96 -22.04 10.98
N ARG A 88 1.19 -20.74 11.22
CA ARG A 88 1.21 -20.17 12.58
C ARG A 88 -0.04 -20.50 13.39
N HIS A 89 -1.23 -20.24 12.86
CA HIS A 89 -2.48 -20.53 13.57
C HIS A 89 -2.68 -22.03 13.82
N VAL A 90 -2.22 -22.90 12.91
CA VAL A 90 -2.25 -24.36 13.09
C VAL A 90 -1.32 -24.78 14.22
N LEU A 91 -0.08 -24.28 14.22
CA LEU A 91 0.89 -24.61 15.25
C LEU A 91 0.46 -24.09 16.62
N GLU A 92 -0.09 -22.89 16.71
CA GLU A 92 -0.65 -22.34 17.95
C GLU A 92 -1.83 -23.18 18.47
N PHE A 93 -2.70 -23.65 17.58
CA PHE A 93 -3.83 -24.51 17.92
C PHE A 93 -3.39 -25.90 18.43
N GLU A 94 -2.44 -26.54 17.73
CA GLU A 94 -1.88 -27.83 18.13
C GLU A 94 -1.07 -27.72 19.42
N LEU A 95 -0.32 -26.63 19.60
CA LEU A 95 0.40 -26.34 20.84
C LEU A 95 -0.56 -26.25 22.03
N GLY A 96 -1.70 -25.59 21.86
CA GLY A 96 -2.73 -25.53 22.89
C GLY A 96 -3.20 -26.92 23.33
N SER A 97 -3.44 -27.81 22.34
CA SER A 97 -3.85 -29.20 22.61
C SER A 97 -2.75 -30.04 23.28
N LEU A 98 -1.50 -29.89 22.85
CA LEU A 98 -0.35 -30.62 23.41
C LEU A 98 -0.02 -30.17 24.83
N SER A 99 -0.17 -28.89 25.13
CA SER A 99 0.11 -28.30 26.44
C SER A 99 -0.87 -28.79 27.52
N GLU A 100 -2.01 -29.38 27.14
CA GLU A 100 -2.92 -30.06 28.08
C GLU A 100 -2.36 -31.41 28.57
N VAL A 101 -1.45 -32.01 27.81
CA VAL A 101 -0.95 -33.38 28.05
C VAL A 101 0.53 -33.38 28.44
N LEU A 102 1.31 -32.42 27.96
CA LEU A 102 2.76 -32.35 28.14
C LEU A 102 3.14 -31.03 28.82
N GLU A 103 4.03 -31.11 29.81
CA GLU A 103 4.59 -29.91 30.47
C GLU A 103 5.72 -29.30 29.64
N ASN A 104 5.82 -27.96 29.65
CA ASN A 104 6.90 -27.17 29.02
C ASN A 104 7.05 -27.32 27.50
N VAL A 105 5.97 -27.63 26.78
CA VAL A 105 5.96 -27.60 25.30
C VAL A 105 5.82 -26.16 24.81
N ASN A 106 6.54 -25.82 23.75
CA ASN A 106 6.44 -24.55 23.04
C ASN A 106 6.44 -24.79 21.51
N LEU A 107 6.37 -23.71 20.71
CA LEU A 107 6.41 -23.84 19.26
C LEU A 107 7.74 -24.44 18.77
N ASP A 108 8.86 -24.11 19.39
CA ASP A 108 10.18 -24.63 19.01
C ASP A 108 10.23 -26.17 19.16
N TYR A 109 9.65 -26.72 20.23
CA TYR A 109 9.52 -28.17 20.40
C TYR A 109 8.79 -28.85 19.23
N ILE A 110 7.71 -28.22 18.73
CA ILE A 110 6.97 -28.74 17.58
C ILE A 110 7.80 -28.62 16.30
N MET A 111 8.49 -27.49 16.11
CA MET A 111 9.33 -27.24 14.94
C MET A 111 10.60 -28.11 14.89
N ASP A 112 11.13 -28.51 16.04
CA ASP A 112 12.33 -29.33 16.18
C ASP A 112 12.05 -30.84 16.02
N SER A 113 10.78 -31.25 16.16
CA SER A 113 10.35 -32.65 16.01
C SER A 113 9.78 -32.93 14.63
N ASP A 114 10.60 -33.49 13.74
CA ASP A 114 10.18 -33.83 12.36
C ASP A 114 8.95 -34.73 12.33
N GLU A 115 8.88 -35.74 13.22
CA GLU A 115 7.75 -36.66 13.29
C GLU A 115 6.44 -35.93 13.65
N LEU A 116 6.48 -35.05 14.66
CA LEU A 116 5.32 -34.28 15.08
C LEU A 116 4.92 -33.26 14.01
N TYR A 117 5.90 -32.56 13.43
CA TYR A 117 5.68 -31.60 12.37
C TYR A 117 5.01 -32.25 11.15
N ILE A 118 5.50 -33.42 10.71
CA ILE A 118 4.91 -34.20 9.61
C ILE A 118 3.51 -34.71 9.98
N ALA A 119 3.29 -35.13 11.23
CA ALA A 119 1.97 -35.54 11.69
C ALA A 119 0.95 -34.37 11.63
N ILE A 120 1.37 -33.15 11.98
CA ILE A 120 0.56 -31.94 11.86
C ILE A 120 0.25 -31.66 10.38
N LEU A 121 1.24 -31.69 9.48
CA LEU A 121 0.99 -31.49 8.04
C LEU A 121 -0.08 -32.47 7.51
N LYS A 122 0.00 -33.75 7.89
CA LYS A 122 -0.99 -34.77 7.50
C LYS A 122 -2.40 -34.51 8.06
N LYS A 123 -2.51 -33.83 9.21
CA LYS A 123 -3.79 -33.46 9.83
C LYS A 123 -4.47 -32.27 9.13
N TYR A 124 -3.70 -31.45 8.40
CA TYR A 124 -4.14 -30.23 7.75
C TYR A 124 -3.82 -30.22 6.24
N PRO A 125 -4.45 -31.10 5.45
CA PRO A 125 -4.18 -31.21 4.01
C PRO A 125 -4.50 -29.95 3.20
N GLY A 126 -5.28 -29.00 3.75
CA GLY A 126 -5.50 -27.69 3.12
C GLY A 126 -4.23 -26.82 3.01
N LEU A 127 -3.13 -27.20 3.68
CA LEU A 127 -1.82 -26.55 3.53
C LEU A 127 -1.07 -26.97 2.26
N GLU A 128 -1.35 -28.16 1.72
CA GLU A 128 -0.62 -28.74 0.58
C GLU A 128 -0.62 -27.82 -0.65
N PRO A 129 -1.75 -27.27 -1.12
CA PRO A 129 -1.77 -26.36 -2.28
C PRO A 129 -0.91 -25.10 -2.10
N LEU A 130 -0.75 -24.61 -0.87
CA LEU A 130 0.05 -23.42 -0.56
C LEU A 130 1.54 -23.72 -0.60
N VAL A 131 1.94 -24.83 0.02
CA VAL A 131 3.35 -25.26 0.09
C VAL A 131 3.85 -25.70 -1.27
N ASP A 132 3.04 -26.46 -2.02
CA ASP A 132 3.39 -26.92 -3.37
C ASP A 132 3.55 -25.75 -4.32
N HIS A 133 2.60 -24.80 -4.30
CA HIS A 133 2.68 -23.59 -5.12
C HIS A 133 3.87 -22.71 -4.74
N LEU A 134 4.16 -22.57 -3.44
CA LEU A 134 5.36 -21.86 -2.99
C LEU A 134 6.64 -22.53 -3.54
N GLY A 135 6.75 -23.85 -3.40
CA GLY A 135 7.92 -24.59 -3.88
C GLY A 135 8.15 -24.44 -5.39
N SER A 136 7.12 -24.67 -6.21
CA SER A 136 7.21 -24.52 -7.66
C SER A 136 7.55 -23.08 -8.07
N SER A 137 6.87 -22.11 -7.46
CA SER A 137 7.08 -20.68 -7.75
C SER A 137 8.51 -20.24 -7.43
N LEU A 138 9.11 -20.72 -6.33
CA LEU A 138 10.47 -20.30 -5.95
C LEU A 138 11.57 -20.88 -6.86
N ILE A 139 11.34 -22.05 -7.47
CA ILE A 139 12.23 -22.61 -8.50
C ILE A 139 12.24 -21.71 -9.75
N GLU A 140 11.05 -21.30 -10.20
CA GLU A 140 10.89 -20.39 -11.33
C GLU A 140 11.50 -19.01 -11.02
N ASN A 141 11.20 -18.47 -9.84
CA ASN A 141 11.71 -17.16 -9.40
C ASN A 141 13.23 -17.18 -9.22
N PHE A 142 13.83 -18.25 -8.69
CA PHE A 142 15.30 -18.37 -8.63
C PHE A 142 15.92 -18.26 -10.04
N THR A 143 15.38 -19.01 -10.98
CA THR A 143 15.87 -19.05 -12.36
C THR A 143 15.73 -17.69 -13.03
N LEU A 144 14.59 -17.02 -12.83
CA LEU A 144 14.34 -15.67 -13.33
C LEU A 144 15.34 -14.66 -12.74
N ILE A 145 15.48 -14.61 -11.42
CA ILE A 145 16.33 -13.64 -10.72
C ILE A 145 17.80 -13.79 -11.13
N ILE A 146 18.34 -15.02 -11.16
CA ILE A 146 19.74 -15.25 -11.55
C ILE A 146 19.96 -14.82 -12.99
N LYS A 147 19.10 -15.25 -13.91
CA LYS A 147 19.25 -14.88 -15.32
C LYS A 147 19.20 -13.36 -15.49
N SER A 148 18.23 -12.70 -14.85
CA SER A 148 18.12 -11.24 -14.89
C SER A 148 19.36 -10.56 -14.34
N PHE A 149 19.94 -11.07 -13.24
CA PHE A 149 21.15 -10.49 -12.66
C PHE A 149 22.35 -10.65 -13.58
N GLU A 150 22.56 -11.83 -14.14
CA GLU A 150 23.66 -12.11 -15.08
C GLU A 150 23.55 -11.26 -16.35
N ASP A 151 22.34 -11.09 -16.88
CA ASP A 151 22.08 -10.26 -18.06
C ASP A 151 22.34 -8.76 -17.78
N ALA A 152 22.12 -8.29 -16.55
CA ALA A 152 22.24 -6.88 -16.16
C ALA A 152 23.54 -6.51 -15.44
N GLU A 153 24.40 -7.48 -15.11
CA GLU A 153 25.57 -7.28 -14.23
C GLU A 153 26.44 -6.10 -14.65
N PHE A 154 26.82 -6.05 -15.94
CA PHE A 154 27.66 -5.00 -16.47
C PHE A 154 26.99 -3.62 -16.39
N GLU A 155 25.69 -3.54 -16.66
CA GLU A 155 24.92 -2.29 -16.61
C GLU A 155 24.75 -1.80 -15.18
N LEU A 156 24.51 -2.70 -14.22
CA LEU A 156 24.41 -2.35 -12.80
C LEU A 156 25.71 -1.71 -12.30
N VAL A 157 26.87 -2.26 -12.67
CA VAL A 157 28.18 -1.70 -12.27
C VAL A 157 28.46 -0.39 -13.01
N SER A 158 28.28 -0.36 -14.33
CA SER A 158 28.60 0.83 -15.14
C SER A 158 27.68 2.02 -14.88
N ASN A 159 26.42 1.79 -14.48
CA ASN A 159 25.48 2.84 -14.06
C ASN A 159 25.57 3.15 -12.55
N GLY A 160 26.52 2.58 -11.82
CA GLY A 160 26.81 2.93 -10.43
C GLY A 160 25.79 2.47 -9.41
N TYR A 161 25.00 1.42 -9.70
CA TYR A 161 24.10 0.78 -8.73
C TYR A 161 24.91 0.11 -7.62
N LEU A 162 26.10 -0.37 -7.97
CA LEU A 162 27.10 -0.91 -7.07
C LEU A 162 28.49 -0.71 -7.68
N SER A 163 29.50 -0.61 -6.82
CA SER A 163 30.91 -0.45 -7.27
C SER A 163 31.51 -1.75 -7.82
N SER A 164 31.07 -2.90 -7.30
CA SER A 164 31.41 -4.23 -7.77
C SER A 164 30.37 -5.22 -7.28
N VAL A 165 30.03 -6.23 -8.09
CA VAL A 165 29.17 -7.36 -7.66
C VAL A 165 29.67 -8.07 -6.40
N ASN A 166 30.98 -8.07 -6.17
CA ASN A 166 31.55 -8.67 -4.96
C ASN A 166 31.20 -7.91 -3.67
N ASN A 167 30.70 -6.67 -3.78
CA ASN A 167 30.33 -5.82 -2.63
C ASN A 167 28.89 -6.06 -2.17
N ILE A 168 28.11 -6.84 -2.91
CA ILE A 168 26.78 -7.28 -2.44
C ILE A 168 27.01 -8.06 -1.15
N THR A 169 26.50 -7.58 -0.03
CA THR A 169 26.64 -8.21 1.29
C THR A 169 25.54 -9.25 1.49
N ASN A 170 24.30 -8.88 1.17
CA ASN A 170 23.12 -9.71 1.37
C ASN A 170 22.09 -9.47 0.25
N ILE A 171 21.20 -10.45 0.08
CA ILE A 171 20.00 -10.36 -0.74
C ILE A 171 18.81 -10.63 0.19
N PHE A 172 17.74 -9.88 0.03
CA PHE A 172 16.48 -10.09 0.74
C PHE A 172 15.32 -10.02 -0.24
N LEU A 173 14.31 -10.87 -0.04
CA LEU A 173 13.02 -10.71 -0.71
C LEU A 173 12.08 -10.06 0.29
N LEU A 174 11.35 -9.03 -0.14
CA LEU A 174 10.25 -8.53 0.68
C LEU A 174 9.21 -9.65 0.85
N SER A 175 8.63 -9.77 2.05
CA SER A 175 7.74 -10.89 2.41
C SER A 175 6.26 -10.51 2.44
N ASP A 176 6.00 -9.22 2.42
CA ASP A 176 4.81 -8.64 3.03
C ASP A 176 3.60 -8.80 2.11
N GLU A 177 3.82 -8.72 0.79
CA GLU A 177 2.81 -8.92 -0.24
C GLU A 177 3.44 -9.62 -1.44
N SER A 178 3.03 -10.85 -1.72
CA SER A 178 3.46 -11.58 -2.91
C SER A 178 2.36 -11.62 -3.96
N HIS A 179 2.77 -11.62 -5.22
CA HIS A 179 1.90 -11.57 -6.39
C HIS A 179 2.38 -12.57 -7.45
N ASP A 180 1.52 -12.89 -8.42
CA ASP A 180 1.91 -13.52 -9.69
C ASP A 180 2.89 -14.71 -9.53
N ALA A 181 2.50 -15.70 -8.74
CA ALA A 181 3.32 -16.85 -8.34
C ALA A 181 4.50 -16.45 -7.44
N ASN A 182 4.18 -15.92 -6.26
CA ASN A 182 5.16 -15.57 -5.22
C ASN A 182 6.27 -14.59 -5.68
N LYS A 183 6.09 -13.88 -6.79
CA LYS A 183 7.02 -12.83 -7.21
C LYS A 183 7.02 -11.72 -6.18
N ASN A 184 8.22 -11.24 -5.87
CA ASN A 184 8.43 -10.15 -4.94
C ASN A 184 9.60 -9.26 -5.35
N ILE A 185 9.73 -8.12 -4.69
CA ILE A 185 10.87 -7.23 -4.85
C ILE A 185 12.09 -7.88 -4.20
N VAL A 186 13.18 -7.98 -4.96
CA VAL A 186 14.46 -8.53 -4.49
C VAL A 186 15.41 -7.36 -4.20
N LEU A 187 15.77 -7.19 -2.94
CA LEU A 187 16.66 -6.13 -2.45
C LEU A 187 18.10 -6.63 -2.39
N PHE A 188 19.01 -5.84 -2.96
CA PHE A 188 20.46 -6.08 -2.92
C PHE A 188 21.12 -5.07 -1.98
N TYR A 189 21.90 -5.57 -1.03
CA TYR A 189 22.54 -4.75 -0.01
C TYR A 189 24.02 -4.57 -0.30
N ASP A 190 24.52 -3.34 -0.23
CA ASP A 190 25.95 -3.00 -0.23
C ASP A 190 26.28 -2.40 1.15
N SER A 191 27.36 -2.87 1.76
CA SER A 191 27.83 -2.35 3.06
C SER A 191 26.73 -2.34 4.14
N TYR A 192 25.89 -3.39 4.15
CA TYR A 192 24.74 -3.58 5.03
C TYR A 192 23.61 -2.54 4.89
N LYS A 193 23.53 -1.83 3.75
CA LYS A 193 22.41 -0.94 3.42
C LYS A 193 21.76 -1.35 2.11
N PRO A 194 20.43 -1.18 1.95
CA PRO A 194 19.79 -1.43 0.67
C PRO A 194 20.37 -0.47 -0.37
N ALA A 195 20.89 -1.02 -1.46
CA ALA A 195 21.53 -0.26 -2.53
C ALA A 195 20.61 -0.14 -3.76
N PHE A 196 20.00 -1.25 -4.15
CA PHE A 196 19.08 -1.31 -5.28
C PHE A 196 18.14 -2.52 -5.18
N ALA A 197 17.11 -2.55 -6.02
CA ALA A 197 16.11 -3.60 -6.07
C ALA A 197 15.91 -4.12 -7.50
N LEU A 198 15.56 -5.40 -7.61
CA LEU A 198 14.96 -6.00 -8.80
C LEU A 198 13.45 -6.12 -8.58
N LYS A 199 12.67 -5.49 -9.46
CA LYS A 199 11.23 -5.69 -9.55
C LYS A 199 10.96 -6.74 -10.63
N LEU A 200 10.31 -7.84 -10.27
CA LEU A 200 9.99 -8.96 -11.19
C LEU A 200 8.76 -8.67 -12.07
N ARG A 201 8.72 -7.46 -12.64
CA ARG A 201 7.65 -6.93 -13.47
C ARG A 201 8.19 -5.86 -14.41
N ASN A 202 7.43 -5.57 -15.47
CA ASN A 202 7.73 -4.45 -16.36
C ASN A 202 7.71 -3.12 -15.59
N ILE A 203 8.79 -2.35 -15.71
CA ILE A 203 8.96 -1.04 -15.05
C ILE A 203 9.05 0.11 -16.06
N THR A 204 8.70 -0.13 -17.33
CA THR A 204 8.82 0.87 -18.40
C THR A 204 8.01 2.12 -18.08
N LEU A 205 6.77 1.95 -17.60
CA LEU A 205 5.91 3.05 -17.17
C LEU A 205 6.58 3.87 -16.06
N GLU A 206 7.07 3.21 -15.01
CA GLU A 206 7.72 3.86 -13.87
C GLU A 206 8.92 4.68 -14.30
N LYS A 207 9.81 4.07 -15.11
CA LYS A 207 10.99 4.73 -15.63
C LYS A 207 10.63 5.99 -16.42
N GLN A 208 9.68 5.88 -17.36
CA GLN A 208 9.32 6.98 -18.24
C GLN A 208 8.66 8.14 -17.47
N THR A 209 7.81 7.81 -16.50
CA THR A 209 7.20 8.80 -15.61
C THR A 209 8.24 9.47 -14.71
N ASN A 210 9.16 8.70 -14.13
CA ASN A 210 10.25 9.23 -13.31
C ASN A 210 11.18 10.17 -14.10
N ASP A 211 11.59 9.76 -15.30
CA ASP A 211 12.43 10.56 -16.19
C ASP A 211 11.74 11.87 -16.58
N PHE A 212 10.43 11.84 -16.82
CA PHE A 212 9.64 13.03 -17.09
C PHE A 212 9.55 13.97 -15.86
N ILE A 213 9.24 13.45 -14.68
CA ILE A 213 9.13 14.25 -13.45
C ILE A 213 10.47 14.93 -13.15
N SER A 214 11.56 14.16 -13.14
CA SER A 214 12.90 14.66 -12.82
C SER A 214 13.39 15.68 -13.85
N GLY A 215 13.20 15.41 -15.16
CA GLY A 215 13.52 16.35 -16.23
C GLY A 215 12.69 17.64 -16.14
N PHE A 216 11.39 17.51 -15.88
CA PHE A 216 10.48 18.65 -15.75
C PHE A 216 10.89 19.60 -14.61
N LEU A 217 11.15 19.03 -13.42
CA LEU A 217 11.56 19.77 -12.22
C LEU A 217 12.90 20.49 -12.44
N ARG A 218 13.87 19.82 -13.07
CA ARG A 218 15.18 20.40 -13.38
C ARG A 218 15.05 21.56 -14.37
N GLU A 219 14.45 21.31 -15.53
CA GLU A 219 14.44 22.24 -16.66
C GLU A 219 13.50 23.44 -16.46
N ASN A 220 12.36 23.24 -15.77
CA ASN A 220 11.27 24.24 -15.73
C ASN A 220 11.09 24.87 -14.35
N MET A 221 11.73 24.31 -13.32
CA MET A 221 11.65 24.79 -11.94
C MET A 221 13.01 25.00 -11.26
N GLY A 222 14.13 24.57 -11.88
CA GLY A 222 15.48 24.80 -11.36
C GLY A 222 15.88 23.91 -10.18
N PHE A 223 15.17 22.81 -9.94
CA PHE A 223 15.49 21.86 -8.86
C PHE A 223 16.55 20.85 -9.28
N GLU A 224 17.79 21.30 -9.43
CA GLU A 224 18.90 20.45 -9.90
C GLU A 224 19.37 19.41 -8.86
N ASP A 225 19.17 19.70 -7.58
CA ASP A 225 19.59 18.92 -6.42
C ASP A 225 18.58 17.83 -6.02
N TRP A 226 17.41 17.79 -6.64
CA TRP A 226 16.38 16.80 -6.37
C TRP A 226 16.74 15.47 -7.01
N ASN A 227 17.12 14.49 -6.19
CA ASN A 227 17.56 13.17 -6.64
C ASN A 227 16.37 12.23 -6.78
N PHE A 228 16.19 11.65 -7.96
CA PHE A 228 15.16 10.65 -8.26
C PHE A 228 15.78 9.26 -8.41
N PRO A 229 14.99 8.16 -8.31
CA PRO A 229 15.51 6.82 -8.51
C PRO A 229 16.00 6.64 -9.94
N ASN A 230 17.03 5.82 -10.12
CA ASN A 230 17.47 5.38 -11.43
C ASN A 230 16.79 4.06 -11.79
N TYR A 231 16.45 3.89 -13.06
CA TYR A 231 15.77 2.70 -13.57
C TYR A 231 16.55 2.07 -14.74
N LEU A 232 16.79 0.76 -14.67
CA LEU A 232 17.26 -0.06 -15.80
C LEU A 232 16.15 -1.03 -16.19
N ASP A 233 15.53 -0.77 -17.33
CA ASP A 233 14.40 -1.54 -17.85
C ASP A 233 14.90 -2.71 -18.72
N HIS A 234 14.58 -3.94 -18.31
CA HIS A 234 14.91 -5.18 -19.01
C HIS A 234 13.64 -5.91 -19.48
N GLY A 235 12.60 -5.15 -19.85
CA GLY A 235 11.36 -5.70 -20.42
C GLY A 235 10.41 -6.22 -19.35
N GLU A 236 10.40 -7.52 -19.10
CA GLU A 236 9.46 -8.13 -18.13
C GLU A 236 9.95 -8.06 -16.67
N VAL A 237 11.16 -7.52 -16.45
CA VAL A 237 11.75 -7.21 -15.14
C VAL A 237 12.47 -5.87 -15.23
N GLY A 238 12.84 -5.30 -14.08
CA GLY A 238 13.84 -4.24 -14.10
C GLY A 238 14.37 -3.80 -12.75
N TRP A 239 15.39 -2.97 -12.81
CA TRP A 239 16.24 -2.61 -11.66
C TRP A 239 16.05 -1.16 -11.26
N VAL A 240 15.91 -0.93 -9.97
CA VAL A 240 15.70 0.42 -9.41
C VAL A 240 16.73 0.68 -8.32
N SER A 241 17.46 1.80 -8.40
CA SER A 241 18.29 2.29 -7.30
C SER A 241 17.79 3.63 -6.81
N TRP A 242 17.88 3.89 -5.51
CA TRP A 242 17.41 5.13 -4.90
C TRP A 242 18.36 5.57 -3.79
N ARG A 243 18.21 6.82 -3.37
CA ARG A 243 18.91 7.33 -2.19
C ARG A 243 18.08 7.03 -0.94
N PRO A 244 18.69 6.48 0.12
CA PRO A 244 17.95 6.20 1.35
C PRO A 244 17.53 7.52 2.00
N ARG A 245 16.53 7.42 2.88
CA ARG A 245 16.11 8.51 3.75
C ARG A 245 17.32 9.21 4.41
N GLN A 246 17.30 10.54 4.45
CA GLN A 246 18.33 11.33 5.14
C GLN A 246 17.69 12.44 5.98
N ASP A 247 18.14 12.56 7.23
CA ASP A 247 17.72 13.63 8.14
C ASP A 247 18.23 15.00 7.69
N LEU A 248 17.46 16.02 8.04
CA LEU A 248 17.74 17.41 7.70
C LEU A 248 18.77 18.01 8.67
N ASN A 249 19.44 19.07 8.22
CA ASN A 249 20.49 19.77 8.97
C ASN A 249 20.04 21.14 9.47
N SER A 250 18.83 21.60 9.15
CA SER A 250 18.28 22.88 9.64
C SER A 250 16.75 22.94 9.59
N GLU A 251 16.16 23.81 10.41
CA GLU A 251 14.71 24.08 10.35
C GLU A 251 14.24 24.65 9.00
N LYS A 252 15.09 25.45 8.33
CA LYS A 252 14.79 25.98 6.99
C LYS A 252 14.51 24.86 5.99
N GLN A 253 15.28 23.77 6.07
CA GLN A 253 15.08 22.61 5.20
C GLN A 253 13.75 21.89 5.44
N ILE A 254 13.14 22.02 6.63
CA ILE A 254 11.80 21.46 6.88
C ILE A 254 10.78 22.18 6.00
N THR A 255 10.82 23.52 6.00
CA THR A 255 9.92 24.34 5.18
C THR A 255 10.12 24.10 3.69
N GLU A 256 11.38 23.97 3.25
CA GLU A 256 11.72 23.63 1.86
C GLU A 256 11.25 22.22 1.49
N SER A 257 11.32 21.26 2.41
CA SER A 257 10.85 19.89 2.20
C SER A 257 9.36 19.84 1.97
N TYR A 258 8.56 20.49 2.81
CA TYR A 258 7.12 20.53 2.63
C TYR A 258 6.68 21.36 1.41
N PHE A 259 7.44 22.40 1.08
CA PHE A 259 7.25 23.11 -0.20
C PHE A 259 7.47 22.17 -1.39
N ARG A 260 8.56 21.38 -1.39
CA ARG A 260 8.81 20.35 -2.42
C ARG A 260 7.72 19.29 -2.44
N SER A 261 7.19 18.87 -1.29
CA SER A 261 6.05 17.94 -1.23
C SER A 261 4.81 18.49 -1.93
N GLY A 262 4.51 19.78 -1.78
CA GLY A 262 3.44 20.44 -2.51
C GLY A 262 3.68 20.49 -4.03
N VAL A 263 4.92 20.76 -4.45
CA VAL A 263 5.30 20.71 -5.88
C VAL A 263 5.09 19.32 -6.45
N LEU A 264 5.63 18.28 -5.80
CA LEU A 264 5.51 16.90 -6.24
C LEU A 264 4.05 16.49 -6.37
N ALA A 265 3.22 16.82 -5.38
CA ALA A 265 1.79 16.51 -5.38
C ALA A 265 1.06 17.09 -6.61
N SER A 266 1.36 18.33 -7.00
CA SER A 266 0.73 18.95 -8.18
C SER A 266 1.10 18.21 -9.49
N ILE A 267 2.35 17.76 -9.61
CA ILE A 267 2.84 17.01 -10.77
C ILE A 267 2.20 15.62 -10.78
N SER A 268 2.09 14.97 -9.63
CA SER A 268 1.39 13.68 -9.48
C SER A 268 -0.08 13.77 -9.89
N CYS A 269 -0.77 14.85 -9.52
CA CYS A 269 -2.15 15.11 -9.97
C CYS A 269 -2.23 15.24 -11.49
N ALA A 270 -1.32 16.01 -12.09
CA ALA A 270 -1.26 16.27 -13.52
C ALA A 270 -0.93 15.02 -14.36
N LEU A 271 -0.34 14.00 -13.74
CA LEU A 271 0.03 12.71 -14.35
C LEU A 271 -0.92 11.57 -13.97
N GLY A 272 -1.99 11.85 -13.21
CA GLY A 272 -2.96 10.83 -12.81
C GLY A 272 -2.38 9.70 -11.97
N ILE A 273 -1.36 10.00 -11.15
CA ILE A 273 -0.69 9.01 -10.27
C ILE A 273 -1.56 8.79 -9.03
N THR A 274 -1.65 7.54 -8.57
CA THR A 274 -2.33 7.12 -7.33
C THR A 274 -1.41 6.23 -6.49
N ASP A 275 -1.86 5.84 -5.30
CA ASP A 275 -1.14 4.87 -4.44
C ASP A 275 0.23 5.36 -3.94
N LEU A 276 0.39 6.67 -3.81
CA LEU A 276 1.57 7.32 -3.22
C LEU A 276 1.48 7.38 -1.70
N ASN A 277 1.22 6.24 -1.08
CA ASN A 277 1.09 6.08 0.36
C ASN A 277 2.48 6.11 1.06
N HIS A 278 2.51 5.97 2.38
CA HIS A 278 3.72 6.19 3.21
C HIS A 278 4.90 5.27 2.87
N GLU A 279 4.64 4.10 2.29
CA GLU A 279 5.61 3.10 1.87
C GLU A 279 6.29 3.47 0.54
N ASN A 280 5.63 4.28 -0.28
CA ASN A 280 6.05 4.63 -1.63
C ASN A 280 6.74 5.99 -1.73
N ILE A 281 6.94 6.68 -0.59
CA ILE A 281 7.62 7.99 -0.50
C ILE A 281 8.87 7.90 0.38
N ILE A 282 9.98 8.45 -0.13
CA ILE A 282 11.22 8.62 0.63
C ILE A 282 11.58 10.10 0.70
N ILE A 283 11.90 10.60 1.90
CA ILE A 283 12.47 11.94 2.09
C ILE A 283 14.00 11.83 2.11
N HIS A 284 14.64 12.22 1.02
CA HIS A 284 16.10 12.28 0.92
C HIS A 284 16.57 13.73 0.87
N ALA A 285 17.31 14.17 1.89
CA ALA A 285 17.87 15.52 1.97
C ALA A 285 16.83 16.65 1.77
N GLY A 286 15.61 16.43 2.25
CA GLY A 286 14.49 17.38 2.12
C GLY A 286 13.75 17.29 0.79
N SER A 287 14.07 16.33 -0.07
CA SER A 287 13.35 16.07 -1.31
C SER A 287 12.47 14.82 -1.15
N PRO A 288 11.14 14.93 -1.35
CA PRO A 288 10.27 13.76 -1.44
C PRO A 288 10.45 13.06 -2.78
N VAL A 289 10.56 11.74 -2.77
CA VAL A 289 10.85 10.92 -3.93
C VAL A 289 9.89 9.74 -3.97
N ILE A 290 9.32 9.47 -5.15
CA ILE A 290 8.43 8.34 -5.38
C ILE A 290 9.28 7.13 -5.78
N VAL A 291 9.08 5.99 -5.12
CA VAL A 291 9.80 4.73 -5.43
C VAL A 291 8.96 3.68 -6.13
N ASP A 292 7.64 3.87 -6.19
CA ASP A 292 6.73 3.07 -7.00
C ASP A 292 5.79 3.97 -7.81
N LEU A 293 5.83 3.79 -9.12
CA LEU A 293 5.06 4.57 -10.10
C LEU A 293 4.16 3.66 -10.96
N GLU A 294 3.95 2.42 -10.53
CA GLU A 294 3.25 1.40 -11.33
C GLU A 294 1.77 1.66 -11.56
N THR A 295 1.23 2.64 -10.83
CA THR A 295 -0.15 3.13 -10.84
C THR A 295 -0.24 4.50 -11.51
N THR A 296 0.74 4.88 -12.32
CA THR A 296 0.65 6.10 -13.14
C THR A 296 -0.45 5.96 -14.18
N LEU A 297 -1.18 7.06 -14.45
CA LEU A 297 -2.36 7.08 -15.30
C LEU A 297 -3.37 6.01 -14.90
N HIS A 298 -3.71 5.97 -13.60
CA HIS A 298 -4.67 5.01 -13.10
C HIS A 298 -6.09 5.34 -13.56
N HIS A 299 -6.88 4.31 -13.79
CA HIS A 299 -8.27 4.41 -14.22
C HIS A 299 -9.19 4.98 -13.14
N CYS A 300 -10.38 5.44 -13.54
CA CYS A 300 -11.34 6.05 -12.62
C CYS A 300 -12.75 5.51 -12.83
N VAL A 301 -13.53 5.48 -11.76
CA VAL A 301 -14.97 5.25 -11.88
C VAL A 301 -15.63 6.43 -12.61
N GLU A 302 -16.49 6.13 -13.58
CA GLU A 302 -17.29 7.13 -14.29
C GLU A 302 -18.15 7.93 -13.31
N GLY A 303 -18.15 9.26 -13.45
CA GLY A 303 -18.87 10.15 -12.53
C GLY A 303 -18.31 10.17 -11.09
N GLY A 304 -17.19 9.48 -10.83
CA GLY A 304 -16.50 9.48 -9.54
C GLY A 304 -15.94 10.86 -9.21
N GLY A 305 -16.68 11.62 -8.40
CA GLY A 305 -16.23 12.89 -7.85
C GLY A 305 -15.16 12.69 -6.78
N SER A 306 -13.91 12.58 -7.19
CA SER A 306 -12.77 12.77 -6.30
C SER A 306 -11.87 13.87 -6.84
N THR A 307 -11.38 14.68 -5.91
CA THR A 307 -10.28 15.63 -6.10
C THR A 307 -9.03 14.84 -6.47
N ASN A 308 -8.33 15.23 -7.53
CA ASN A 308 -7.19 14.46 -7.99
C ASN A 308 -6.07 14.41 -6.94
N ALA A 309 -5.94 15.45 -6.10
CA ALA A 309 -4.94 15.47 -5.04
C ALA A 309 -5.16 14.39 -3.98
N LEU A 310 -6.36 14.26 -3.42
CA LEU A 310 -6.63 13.22 -2.42
C LEU A 310 -6.51 11.80 -3.00
N ARG A 311 -6.81 11.65 -4.30
CA ARG A 311 -6.65 10.37 -5.00
C ARG A 311 -5.19 9.95 -5.13
N THR A 312 -4.22 10.87 -5.10
CA THR A 312 -2.81 10.50 -5.23
C THR A 312 -2.31 9.54 -4.16
N GLY A 313 -2.92 9.52 -2.96
CA GLY A 313 -2.39 8.82 -1.79
C GLY A 313 -1.40 9.65 -0.97
N LEU A 314 -0.98 10.82 -1.45
CA LEU A 314 -0.03 11.68 -0.72
C LEU A 314 -0.64 12.33 0.52
N PHE A 315 -1.96 12.46 0.59
CA PHE A 315 -2.66 13.19 1.64
C PHE A 315 -3.58 12.27 2.47
N PRO A 316 -3.96 12.67 3.69
CA PRO A 316 -4.72 11.83 4.59
C PRO A 316 -6.06 11.41 3.96
N SER A 317 -6.25 10.10 3.77
CA SER A 317 -7.48 9.53 3.22
C SER A 317 -7.94 8.28 3.99
N PHE A 318 -7.05 7.69 4.78
CA PHE A 318 -7.31 6.51 5.59
C PHE A 318 -6.52 6.57 6.91
N LEU A 319 -7.17 6.19 8.00
CA LEU A 319 -6.58 6.09 9.35
C LEU A 319 -6.95 4.75 9.98
N LYS A 320 -5.97 4.07 10.57
CA LYS A 320 -6.18 2.85 11.35
C LYS A 320 -5.97 3.11 12.83
N LEU A 321 -6.83 2.54 13.66
CA LEU A 321 -6.93 2.80 15.08
C LEU A 321 -6.73 1.52 15.88
N ASP A 322 -6.14 1.64 17.06
CA ASP A 322 -6.11 0.57 18.04
C ASP A 322 -7.45 0.44 18.78
N ARG A 323 -7.53 -0.56 19.68
CA ARG A 323 -8.68 -0.76 20.55
C ARG A 323 -8.94 0.39 21.52
N ASN A 324 -8.09 1.39 21.64
CA ASN A 324 -8.30 2.56 22.50
C ASN A 324 -8.70 3.81 21.70
N GLY A 325 -8.72 3.74 20.36
CA GLY A 325 -8.98 4.86 19.47
C GLY A 325 -7.73 5.69 19.14
N SER A 326 -6.53 5.17 19.43
CA SER A 326 -5.25 5.79 19.06
C SER A 326 -4.82 5.37 17.65
N PRO A 327 -4.19 6.26 16.86
CA PRO A 327 -3.71 5.90 15.53
C PRO A 327 -2.59 4.85 15.61
N THR A 328 -2.68 3.88 14.72
CA THR A 328 -1.69 2.82 14.51
C THR A 328 -1.10 2.86 13.11
N GLU A 329 -1.78 3.54 12.18
CA GLU A 329 -1.37 3.66 10.80
C GLU A 329 -2.07 4.85 10.15
N GLU A 330 -1.34 5.54 9.26
CA GLU A 330 -1.88 6.53 8.34
C GLU A 330 -1.35 6.20 6.95
N SER A 331 -2.25 6.03 5.96
CA SER A 331 -1.84 5.54 4.63
C SER A 331 -1.40 6.66 3.68
N CYS A 332 -0.85 7.76 4.19
CA CYS A 332 -0.54 8.93 3.35
C CYS A 332 0.97 9.14 3.15
N GLY A 333 1.36 9.47 1.91
CA GLY A 333 2.76 9.71 1.54
C GLY A 333 3.38 10.90 2.26
N ILE A 334 2.67 12.03 2.34
CA ILE A 334 3.05 13.21 3.13
C ILE A 334 2.41 13.08 4.52
N GLY A 335 2.80 12.02 5.23
CA GLY A 335 2.26 11.66 6.53
C GLY A 335 3.10 12.18 7.69
N ASN A 336 3.07 11.41 8.78
CA ASN A 336 3.57 11.73 10.11
C ASN A 336 2.85 12.91 10.74
N ILE A 337 1.52 12.89 10.60
CA ILE A 337 0.61 13.92 11.12
C ILE A 337 0.69 13.96 12.65
N PHE A 338 0.92 12.79 13.27
CA PHE A 338 0.98 12.59 14.72
C PHE A 338 2.32 11.98 15.16
N PRO A 339 3.41 12.80 15.19
CA PRO A 339 4.76 12.35 15.55
C PRO A 339 4.86 11.57 16.86
N GLU A 340 3.97 11.83 17.82
CA GLU A 340 3.94 11.23 19.14
C GLU A 340 3.66 9.73 19.15
N TYR A 341 2.97 9.21 18.13
CA TYR A 341 2.63 7.78 18.05
C TYR A 341 3.72 6.93 17.38
N ARG A 342 4.71 7.55 16.72
CA ARG A 342 5.82 6.88 16.01
C ARG A 342 5.33 5.68 15.19
N LEU A 343 4.56 5.97 14.15
CA LEU A 343 3.96 4.97 13.27
C LEU A 343 5.04 4.19 12.48
N LYS A 344 4.62 3.09 11.82
CA LYS A 344 5.53 2.09 11.24
C LYS A 344 6.50 2.62 10.17
N SER A 345 6.07 3.55 9.31
CA SER A 345 6.90 4.03 8.19
C SER A 345 7.78 5.20 8.62
N LYS A 346 9.10 5.05 8.41
CA LYS A 346 10.09 6.09 8.70
C LYS A 346 10.64 6.79 7.46
N ASN A 347 10.50 6.18 6.28
CA ASN A 347 11.15 6.67 5.08
C ASN A 347 10.55 7.99 4.58
N ASN A 348 9.26 8.22 4.88
CA ASN A 348 8.53 9.42 4.50
C ASN A 348 8.54 10.54 5.58
N GLU A 349 9.22 10.36 6.72
CA GLU A 349 9.24 11.40 7.78
C GLU A 349 10.07 12.63 7.34
N VAL A 350 9.70 13.83 7.78
CA VAL A 350 10.61 14.99 7.70
C VAL A 350 11.23 15.15 9.09
N CYS A 351 12.52 14.87 9.24
CA CYS A 351 13.18 14.87 10.55
C CYS A 351 14.35 15.86 10.60
N PHE A 352 14.41 16.65 11.68
CA PHE A 352 15.53 17.50 12.02
C PHE A 352 15.81 17.33 13.52
N ASP A 353 17.08 17.17 13.91
CA ASP A 353 17.50 17.02 15.32
C ASP A 353 16.71 15.91 16.07
N ASN A 354 16.54 14.75 15.42
CA ASN A 354 15.76 13.61 15.94
C ASN A 354 14.27 13.91 16.24
N LYS A 355 13.73 15.02 15.72
CA LYS A 355 12.32 15.39 15.83
C LYS A 355 11.66 15.31 14.47
N ILE A 356 10.56 14.57 14.42
CA ILE A 356 9.70 14.51 13.24
C ILE A 356 8.85 15.78 13.22
N ALA A 357 8.92 16.51 12.12
CA ALA A 357 8.04 17.63 11.82
C ALA A 357 6.70 17.10 11.31
N SER A 358 5.58 17.62 11.82
CA SER A 358 4.25 17.26 11.32
C SER A 358 3.90 18.12 10.10
N PRO A 359 3.32 17.55 9.02
CA PRO A 359 2.90 18.32 7.84
C PRO A 359 1.86 19.41 8.16
N ILE A 360 1.08 19.26 9.25
CA ILE A 360 0.07 20.25 9.65
C ILE A 360 0.72 21.59 9.99
N ASP A 361 1.84 21.56 10.71
CA ASP A 361 2.56 22.76 11.14
C ASP A 361 3.16 23.53 9.95
N TYR A 362 3.29 22.86 8.80
CA TYR A 362 3.89 23.39 7.58
C TYR A 362 2.93 23.42 6.39
N ILE A 363 1.62 23.32 6.62
CA ILE A 363 0.59 23.25 5.57
C ILE A 363 0.66 24.43 4.59
N GLU A 364 1.03 25.62 5.07
CA GLU A 364 1.19 26.80 4.20
C GLU A 364 2.34 26.64 3.18
N TYR A 365 3.41 25.93 3.54
CA TYR A 365 4.50 25.64 2.59
C TYR A 365 4.07 24.60 1.55
N ILE A 366 3.31 23.58 1.97
CA ILE A 366 2.69 22.62 1.04
C ILE A 366 1.78 23.36 0.05
N LYS A 367 0.95 24.29 0.53
CA LYS A 367 0.06 25.12 -0.30
C LYS A 367 0.84 25.99 -1.29
N GLN A 368 1.92 26.63 -0.85
CA GLN A 368 2.79 27.42 -1.74
C GLN A 368 3.42 26.53 -2.83
N GLY A 369 3.90 25.34 -2.47
CA GLY A 369 4.45 24.37 -3.41
C GLY A 369 3.42 23.90 -4.44
N LEU A 370 2.19 23.58 -4.00
CA LEU A 370 1.08 23.22 -4.88
C LEU A 370 0.76 24.33 -5.87
N ARG A 371 0.66 25.59 -5.40
CA ARG A 371 0.38 26.74 -6.27
C ARG A 371 1.45 26.92 -7.33
N LEU A 372 2.73 26.87 -6.95
CA LEU A 372 3.82 26.97 -7.91
C LEU A 372 3.79 25.81 -8.91
N GLY A 373 3.64 24.58 -8.41
CA GLY A 373 3.65 23.39 -9.23
C GLY A 373 2.50 23.36 -10.23
N PHE A 374 1.26 23.64 -9.81
CA PHE A 374 0.13 23.77 -10.73
C PHE A 374 0.28 24.92 -11.71
N ALA A 375 0.80 26.08 -11.29
CA ALA A 375 1.10 27.18 -12.21
C ALA A 375 2.09 26.74 -13.31
N LYS A 376 3.08 25.91 -12.97
CA LYS A 376 4.03 25.33 -13.93
C LYS A 376 3.37 24.26 -14.81
N VAL A 377 2.51 23.41 -14.27
CA VAL A 377 1.72 22.46 -15.08
C VAL A 377 0.87 23.21 -16.11
N ILE A 378 0.17 24.27 -15.71
CA ILE A 378 -0.65 25.10 -16.60
C ILE A 378 0.23 25.77 -17.67
N GLN A 379 1.37 26.34 -17.27
CA GLN A 379 2.32 27.00 -18.17
C GLN A 379 2.86 26.03 -19.24
N TYR A 380 3.11 24.78 -18.88
CA TYR A 380 3.74 23.77 -19.73
C TYR A 380 2.79 22.60 -20.05
N LYS A 381 1.49 22.87 -20.13
CA LYS A 381 0.42 21.85 -20.28
C LYS A 381 0.69 20.88 -21.43
N GLU A 382 1.15 21.38 -22.58
CA GLU A 382 1.47 20.56 -23.75
C GLU A 382 2.56 19.53 -23.48
N LYS A 383 3.58 19.85 -22.65
CA LYS A 383 4.62 18.86 -22.28
C LYS A 383 4.03 17.67 -21.52
N PHE A 384 3.04 17.91 -20.67
CA PHE A 384 2.32 16.86 -19.95
C PHE A 384 1.46 16.03 -20.90
N VAL A 385 0.69 16.67 -21.77
CA VAL A 385 -0.13 15.99 -22.79
C VAL A 385 0.75 15.09 -23.68
N ASP A 386 1.85 15.63 -24.21
CA ASP A 386 2.81 14.88 -25.04
C ASP A 386 3.43 13.70 -24.30
N HIS A 387 3.70 13.85 -23.00
CA HIS A 387 4.19 12.75 -22.18
C HIS A 387 3.11 11.67 -22.01
N ILE A 388 1.89 12.05 -21.65
CA ILE A 388 0.76 11.13 -21.45
C ILE A 388 0.50 10.30 -22.71
N VAL A 389 0.45 10.94 -23.88
CA VAL A 389 0.25 10.24 -25.17
C VAL A 389 1.39 9.27 -25.45
N ARG A 390 2.65 9.61 -25.13
CA ARG A 390 3.79 8.70 -25.32
C ARG A 390 3.74 7.44 -24.47
N ILE A 391 3.14 7.51 -23.27
CA ILE A 391 3.09 6.39 -22.31
C ILE A 391 1.73 5.69 -22.27
N GLU A 392 0.76 6.09 -23.10
CA GLU A 392 -0.64 5.68 -23.02
C GLU A 392 -0.88 4.16 -23.15
N ASN A 393 0.04 3.47 -23.82
CA ASN A 393 -0.03 2.03 -24.09
C ASN A 393 0.87 1.19 -23.18
N PHE A 394 1.55 1.80 -22.20
CA PHE A 394 2.32 1.04 -21.22
C PHE A 394 1.44 0.36 -20.20
N ARG A 395 1.94 -0.76 -19.66
CA ARG A 395 1.26 -1.54 -18.64
C ARG A 395 1.21 -0.75 -17.33
N THR A 396 0.03 -0.69 -16.72
CA THR A 396 -0.23 -0.06 -15.42
C THR A 396 -0.98 -1.03 -14.52
N ARG A 397 -0.75 -0.95 -13.21
CA ARG A 397 -1.46 -1.76 -12.22
C ARG A 397 -2.87 -1.21 -12.02
N PHE A 398 -3.86 -2.08 -12.16
CA PHE A 398 -5.23 -1.77 -11.77
C PHE A 398 -5.48 -2.26 -10.33
N ILE A 399 -6.07 -1.40 -9.51
CA ILE A 399 -6.34 -1.69 -8.09
C ILE A 399 -7.86 -1.76 -7.91
N PHE A 400 -8.40 -2.97 -7.77
CA PHE A 400 -9.82 -3.16 -7.42
C PHE A 400 -10.10 -2.85 -5.96
N LYS A 401 -9.22 -3.33 -5.09
CA LYS A 401 -9.40 -3.33 -3.65
C LYS A 401 -8.04 -3.12 -3.00
N ALA A 402 -8.02 -2.40 -1.87
CA ALA A 402 -6.81 -2.22 -1.09
C ALA A 402 -6.22 -3.58 -0.66
N THR A 403 -4.89 -3.73 -0.74
CA THR A 403 -4.21 -5.01 -0.50
C THR A 403 -4.58 -5.65 0.83
N TYR A 404 -4.66 -4.86 1.91
CA TYR A 404 -5.05 -5.33 3.24
C TYR A 404 -6.35 -6.15 3.24
N SER A 405 -7.27 -5.84 2.33
CA SER A 405 -8.53 -6.58 2.22
C SER A 405 -8.33 -8.01 1.70
N TYR A 406 -7.38 -8.23 0.79
CA TYR A 406 -7.01 -9.57 0.32
C TYR A 406 -6.19 -10.30 1.38
N ALA A 407 -5.22 -9.62 2.01
CA ALA A 407 -4.44 -10.19 3.09
C ALA A 407 -5.33 -10.73 4.22
N THR A 408 -6.39 -10.00 4.58
CA THR A 408 -7.37 -10.45 5.58
C THR A 408 -8.07 -11.75 5.18
N ILE A 409 -8.46 -11.89 3.91
CA ILE A 409 -9.11 -13.12 3.40
C ILE A 409 -8.13 -14.29 3.45
N ILE A 410 -6.89 -14.07 2.99
CA ILE A 410 -5.82 -15.08 2.98
C ILE A 410 -5.53 -15.54 4.40
N GLU A 411 -5.24 -14.62 5.33
CA GLU A 411 -4.97 -14.93 6.75
C GLU A 411 -6.14 -15.67 7.41
N SER A 412 -7.38 -15.23 7.17
CA SER A 412 -8.57 -15.88 7.73
C SER A 412 -8.78 -17.29 7.17
N SER A 413 -8.42 -17.50 5.89
CA SER A 413 -8.46 -18.83 5.25
C SER A 413 -7.47 -19.84 5.87
N MET A 414 -6.48 -19.37 6.64
CA MET A 414 -5.51 -20.21 7.35
C MET A 414 -5.99 -20.67 8.73
N HIS A 415 -7.28 -20.51 9.04
CA HIS A 415 -7.84 -21.03 10.29
C HIS A 415 -7.77 -22.57 10.31
N PRO A 416 -7.37 -23.21 11.44
CA PRO A 416 -7.20 -24.66 11.52
C PRO A 416 -8.42 -25.48 11.07
N ALA A 417 -9.64 -25.00 11.36
CA ALA A 417 -10.87 -25.68 10.94
C ALA A 417 -11.02 -25.75 9.41
N LEU A 418 -10.58 -24.72 8.68
CA LEU A 418 -10.65 -24.65 7.22
C LEU A 418 -9.53 -25.48 6.58
N LEU A 419 -8.33 -25.45 7.16
CA LEU A 419 -7.15 -26.19 6.66
C LEU A 419 -7.26 -27.72 6.80
N LYS A 420 -8.30 -28.26 7.43
CA LYS A 420 -8.58 -29.71 7.43
C LYS A 420 -9.01 -30.24 6.06
N SER A 421 -9.44 -29.38 5.14
CA SER A 421 -9.85 -29.76 3.79
C SER A 421 -9.58 -28.61 2.81
N ALA A 422 -8.85 -28.89 1.75
CA ALA A 422 -8.60 -27.93 0.66
C ALA A 422 -9.92 -27.41 0.06
N VAL A 423 -10.93 -28.28 -0.08
CA VAL A 423 -12.26 -27.95 -0.60
C VAL A 423 -12.98 -26.95 0.31
N ILE A 424 -12.99 -27.18 1.62
CA ILE A 424 -13.66 -26.28 2.58
C ILE A 424 -12.98 -24.91 2.60
N ARG A 425 -11.65 -24.88 2.50
CA ARG A 425 -10.90 -23.61 2.40
C ARG A 425 -11.24 -22.86 1.12
N GLU A 426 -11.31 -23.55 -0.02
CA GLU A 426 -11.70 -22.95 -1.30
C GLU A 426 -13.15 -22.42 -1.27
N GLU A 427 -14.08 -23.14 -0.66
CA GLU A 427 -15.47 -22.70 -0.45
C GLU A 427 -15.53 -21.41 0.38
N TYR A 428 -14.80 -21.34 1.51
CA TYR A 428 -14.73 -20.13 2.34
C TYR A 428 -14.21 -18.93 1.55
N ILE A 429 -13.13 -19.11 0.79
CA ILE A 429 -12.56 -18.03 -0.03
C ILE A 429 -13.59 -17.60 -1.09
N THR A 430 -14.21 -18.55 -1.78
CA THR A 430 -15.23 -18.27 -2.81
C THR A 430 -16.40 -17.46 -2.25
N GLN A 431 -16.86 -17.80 -1.03
CA GLN A 431 -17.92 -17.06 -0.32
C GLN A 431 -17.53 -15.60 -0.04
N CYS A 432 -16.24 -15.33 0.25
CA CYS A 432 -15.75 -13.97 0.46
C CYS A 432 -15.86 -13.06 -0.79
N PHE A 433 -16.09 -13.65 -1.98
CA PHE A 433 -16.24 -12.97 -3.26
C PHE A 433 -17.63 -13.12 -3.89
N GLU A 434 -18.66 -13.54 -3.13
CA GLU A 434 -20.01 -13.76 -3.67
C GLU A 434 -20.65 -12.52 -4.28
N SER A 435 -20.36 -11.33 -3.75
CA SER A 435 -20.89 -10.07 -4.28
C SER A 435 -20.41 -9.81 -5.71
N GLU A 436 -21.34 -9.51 -6.62
CA GLU A 436 -20.99 -9.09 -7.98
C GLU A 436 -20.08 -7.86 -7.96
N ASN A 437 -18.97 -7.95 -8.70
CA ASN A 437 -18.12 -6.80 -8.97
C ASN A 437 -18.69 -6.02 -10.17
N LYS A 438 -19.47 -4.97 -9.88
CA LYS A 438 -20.11 -4.14 -10.91
C LYS A 438 -19.16 -3.46 -11.90
N TYR A 439 -17.85 -3.49 -11.65
CA TYR A 439 -16.84 -2.84 -12.49
C TYR A 439 -16.23 -3.77 -13.54
N VAL A 440 -16.65 -5.03 -13.60
CA VAL A 440 -16.09 -6.02 -14.53
C VAL A 440 -17.22 -6.83 -15.17
N GLU A 441 -17.03 -7.23 -16.43
CA GLU A 441 -17.95 -8.13 -17.12
C GLU A 441 -17.71 -9.61 -16.79
N GLY A 442 -18.71 -10.30 -16.26
CA GLY A 442 -18.59 -11.73 -15.95
C GLY A 442 -17.70 -12.03 -14.74
N ASP A 443 -17.36 -13.31 -14.56
CA ASP A 443 -16.71 -13.79 -13.34
C ASP A 443 -15.20 -14.04 -13.48
N GLU A 444 -14.59 -13.83 -14.65
CA GLU A 444 -13.18 -14.17 -14.90
C GLU A 444 -12.22 -13.44 -13.95
N ALA A 445 -12.39 -12.13 -13.76
CA ALA A 445 -11.58 -11.39 -12.78
C ALA A 445 -11.76 -11.92 -11.35
N LYS A 446 -13.01 -12.24 -10.97
CA LYS A 446 -13.34 -12.83 -9.67
C LYS A 446 -12.67 -14.18 -9.49
N TRP A 447 -12.63 -15.03 -10.51
CA TRP A 447 -11.91 -16.31 -10.46
C TRP A 447 -10.40 -16.11 -10.31
N GLY A 448 -9.83 -15.09 -10.96
CA GLY A 448 -8.45 -14.66 -10.73
C GLY A 448 -8.18 -14.25 -9.29
N GLU A 449 -9.10 -13.48 -8.67
CA GLU A 449 -9.00 -13.08 -7.25
C GLU A 449 -9.04 -14.30 -6.31
N ILE A 450 -10.02 -15.19 -6.53
CA ILE A 450 -10.21 -16.41 -5.74
C ILE A 450 -8.96 -17.30 -5.84
N LYS A 451 -8.46 -17.51 -7.05
CA LYS A 451 -7.31 -18.38 -7.30
C LYS A 451 -6.03 -17.85 -6.66
N ALA A 452 -5.76 -16.55 -6.79
CA ALA A 452 -4.62 -15.91 -6.13
C ALA A 452 -4.70 -16.08 -4.60
N CYS A 453 -5.85 -15.75 -3.99
CA CYS A 453 -6.04 -15.86 -2.55
C CYS A 453 -5.95 -17.32 -2.07
N TYR A 454 -6.49 -18.26 -2.84
CA TYR A 454 -6.39 -19.69 -2.57
C TYR A 454 -4.92 -20.16 -2.55
N LEU A 455 -4.09 -19.62 -3.44
CA LEU A 455 -2.66 -19.93 -3.52
C LEU A 455 -1.77 -19.05 -2.62
N GLY A 456 -2.36 -18.18 -1.79
CA GLY A 456 -1.65 -17.34 -0.82
C GLY A 456 -1.03 -16.07 -1.40
N ASP A 457 -1.35 -15.72 -2.65
CA ASP A 457 -0.95 -14.48 -3.29
C ASP A 457 -2.05 -13.42 -3.21
N VAL A 458 -1.62 -12.16 -3.13
CA VAL A 458 -2.52 -11.02 -3.30
C VAL A 458 -2.81 -10.86 -4.80
N PRO A 459 -4.09 -10.77 -5.23
CA PRO A 459 -4.43 -10.52 -6.62
C PRO A 459 -3.76 -9.26 -7.17
N ARG A 460 -3.19 -9.38 -8.38
CA ARG A 460 -2.54 -8.29 -9.08
C ARG A 460 -3.07 -8.20 -10.50
N PHE A 461 -3.71 -7.08 -10.82
CA PHE A 461 -4.28 -6.84 -12.13
C PHE A 461 -3.49 -5.81 -12.90
N ILE A 462 -3.38 -6.04 -14.19
CA ILE A 462 -2.67 -5.20 -15.14
C ILE A 462 -3.61 -4.82 -16.27
N THR A 463 -3.46 -3.59 -16.76
CA THR A 463 -4.09 -3.08 -17.97
C THR A 463 -3.11 -2.15 -18.67
N THR A 464 -3.51 -1.49 -19.75
CA THR A 464 -2.78 -0.33 -20.27
C THR A 464 -3.55 0.95 -19.95
N ALA A 465 -2.83 2.07 -19.83
CA ALA A 465 -3.43 3.33 -19.40
C ALA A 465 -4.56 3.85 -20.32
N ASN A 466 -4.58 3.40 -21.58
CA ASN A 466 -5.61 3.72 -22.59
C ASN A 466 -6.56 2.55 -22.94
N SER A 467 -6.52 1.44 -22.20
CA SER A 467 -7.39 0.27 -22.45
C SER A 467 -8.33 0.03 -21.28
N LEU A 468 -9.47 -0.62 -21.53
CA LEU A 468 -10.37 -1.15 -20.51
C LEU A 468 -10.27 -2.68 -20.40
N ILE A 469 -9.30 -3.30 -21.08
CA ILE A 469 -9.02 -4.72 -20.98
C ILE A 469 -8.11 -4.93 -19.78
N LEU A 470 -8.57 -5.74 -18.85
CA LEU A 470 -7.93 -6.12 -17.62
C LEU A 470 -7.43 -7.55 -17.73
N ASP A 471 -6.22 -7.79 -17.23
CA ASP A 471 -5.60 -9.10 -17.19
C ASP A 471 -4.88 -9.32 -15.84
N SER A 472 -4.57 -10.57 -15.52
CA SER A 472 -3.80 -10.95 -14.34
C SER A 472 -3.19 -12.34 -14.51
N TYR A 473 -2.17 -12.65 -13.72
CA TYR A 473 -1.49 -13.94 -13.79
C TYR A 473 -2.41 -15.15 -13.59
N TYR A 474 -3.46 -14.99 -12.78
CA TYR A 474 -4.38 -16.08 -12.41
C TYR A 474 -5.68 -16.10 -13.22
N GLN A 475 -5.89 -15.15 -14.15
CA GLN A 475 -7.02 -15.16 -15.06
C GLN A 475 -6.79 -16.13 -16.22
N GLN A 476 -7.86 -16.81 -16.67
CA GLN A 476 -7.78 -17.63 -17.88
C GLN A 476 -7.91 -16.77 -19.14
N THR A 477 -8.78 -15.76 -19.07
CA THR A 477 -9.01 -14.83 -20.18
C THR A 477 -9.10 -13.39 -19.69
N PRO A 478 -8.56 -12.42 -20.45
CA PRO A 478 -8.72 -11.00 -20.14
C PRO A 478 -10.19 -10.60 -20.10
N THR A 479 -10.52 -9.58 -19.31
CA THR A 479 -11.90 -9.14 -19.07
C THR A 479 -12.06 -7.63 -19.28
N THR A 480 -13.24 -7.18 -19.66
CA THR A 480 -13.52 -5.75 -19.89
C THR A 480 -14.03 -5.05 -18.62
N LEU A 481 -13.42 -3.91 -18.29
CA LEU A 481 -13.87 -3.02 -17.23
C LEU A 481 -15.14 -2.26 -17.65
N ARG A 482 -16.07 -2.06 -16.70
CA ARG A 482 -17.35 -1.36 -16.89
C ARG A 482 -17.49 -0.21 -15.90
N HIS A 483 -18.15 0.86 -16.33
CA HIS A 483 -18.31 2.08 -15.51
C HIS A 483 -16.96 2.69 -15.09
N ILE A 484 -15.93 2.47 -15.90
CA ILE A 484 -14.57 2.93 -15.69
C ILE A 484 -14.13 3.73 -16.92
N CYS A 485 -13.58 4.92 -16.71
CA CYS A 485 -12.85 5.65 -17.74
C CYS A 485 -11.34 5.34 -17.68
N THR A 486 -10.70 5.36 -18.84
CA THR A 486 -9.25 5.12 -18.94
C THR A 486 -8.48 6.20 -18.19
N GLY A 487 -7.34 5.83 -17.59
CA GLY A 487 -6.52 6.83 -16.90
C GLY A 487 -6.01 7.94 -17.81
N VAL A 488 -5.76 7.62 -19.09
CA VAL A 488 -5.41 8.62 -20.12
C VAL A 488 -6.55 9.62 -20.33
N SER A 489 -7.76 9.15 -20.65
CA SER A 489 -8.90 10.04 -20.90
C SER A 489 -9.21 10.92 -19.69
N ARG A 490 -9.18 10.35 -18.48
CA ARG A 490 -9.40 11.09 -17.24
C ARG A 490 -8.34 12.15 -16.98
N THR A 491 -7.07 11.81 -17.18
CA THR A 491 -5.96 12.73 -16.90
C THR A 491 -5.89 13.85 -17.92
N LEU A 492 -6.12 13.56 -19.20
CA LEU A 492 -6.22 14.59 -20.24
C LEU A 492 -7.40 15.53 -20.02
N GLN A 493 -8.57 15.01 -19.66
CA GLN A 493 -9.73 15.84 -19.28
C GLN A 493 -9.39 16.76 -18.10
N TYR A 494 -8.74 16.22 -17.06
CA TYR A 494 -8.31 17.04 -15.93
C TYR A 494 -7.36 18.15 -16.34
N LEU A 495 -6.34 17.87 -17.16
CA LEU A 495 -5.42 18.88 -17.67
C LEU A 495 -6.13 19.93 -18.51
N GLN A 496 -7.10 19.53 -19.32
CA GLN A 496 -7.91 20.46 -20.12
C GLN A 496 -8.67 21.43 -19.21
N ASP A 497 -9.34 20.90 -18.19
CA ASP A 497 -10.16 21.68 -17.26
C ASP A 497 -9.32 22.51 -16.28
N LEU A 498 -8.06 22.11 -16.02
CA LEU A 498 -7.17 22.71 -15.02
C LEU A 498 -7.03 24.22 -15.22
N ASN A 499 -7.45 24.95 -14.18
CA ASN A 499 -7.40 26.39 -14.06
C ASN A 499 -7.31 26.78 -12.57
N ASP A 500 -7.14 28.07 -12.28
CA ASP A 500 -6.95 28.57 -10.90
C ASP A 500 -8.08 28.17 -9.93
N LYS A 501 -9.33 28.08 -10.39
CA LYS A 501 -10.46 27.65 -9.56
C LYS A 501 -10.31 26.18 -9.14
N ILE A 502 -9.91 25.30 -10.07
CA ILE A 502 -9.66 23.90 -9.76
C ILE A 502 -8.47 23.77 -8.81
N VAL A 503 -7.41 24.55 -9.02
CA VAL A 503 -6.25 24.58 -8.10
C VAL A 503 -6.65 24.97 -6.68
N ASP A 504 -7.49 26.01 -6.53
CA ASP A 504 -8.04 26.41 -5.24
C ASP A 504 -9.00 25.38 -4.64
N GLU A 505 -9.68 24.57 -5.46
CA GLU A 505 -10.45 23.42 -5.02
C GLU A 505 -9.53 22.33 -4.47
N GLU A 506 -8.53 21.88 -5.21
CA GLU A 506 -7.57 20.86 -4.76
C GLU A 506 -6.89 21.26 -3.43
N ILE A 507 -6.39 22.49 -3.34
CA ILE A 507 -5.77 23.02 -2.12
C ILE A 507 -6.73 23.00 -0.93
N PHE A 508 -8.00 23.38 -1.15
CA PHE A 508 -9.01 23.36 -0.11
C PHE A 508 -9.22 21.95 0.44
N TYR A 509 -9.36 20.95 -0.42
CA TYR A 509 -9.62 19.58 0.04
C TYR A 509 -8.41 18.95 0.74
N ILE A 510 -7.18 19.31 0.35
CA ILE A 510 -5.95 18.92 1.07
C ILE A 510 -5.93 19.53 2.46
N GLU A 511 -6.19 20.82 2.58
CA GLU A 511 -6.23 21.49 3.89
C GLU A 511 -7.29 20.85 4.80
N LYS A 512 -8.46 20.53 4.23
CA LYS A 512 -9.55 19.87 4.95
C LYS A 512 -9.23 18.45 5.36
N SER A 513 -8.52 17.67 4.55
CA SER A 513 -8.16 16.31 4.92
C SER A 513 -7.21 16.27 6.11
N TYR A 514 -6.22 17.17 6.17
CA TYR A 514 -5.34 17.32 7.34
C TYR A 514 -6.10 17.80 8.57
N ALA A 515 -6.90 18.86 8.43
CA ALA A 515 -7.66 19.41 9.55
C ALA A 515 -8.62 18.36 10.14
N GLU A 516 -9.27 17.58 9.28
CA GLU A 516 -10.18 16.53 9.71
C GLU A 516 -9.43 15.36 10.36
N ALA A 517 -8.29 14.92 9.80
CA ALA A 517 -7.46 13.90 10.42
C ALA A 517 -7.05 14.31 11.85
N TYR A 518 -6.60 15.56 12.02
CA TYR A 518 -6.24 16.11 13.32
C TYR A 518 -7.43 16.19 14.28
N ARG A 519 -8.61 16.61 13.79
CA ARG A 519 -9.84 16.68 14.58
C ARG A 519 -10.27 15.31 15.09
N VAL A 520 -10.29 14.31 14.22
CA VAL A 520 -10.63 12.92 14.57
C VAL A 520 -9.74 12.42 15.72
N MET A 521 -8.46 12.80 15.69
CA MET A 521 -7.47 12.25 16.62
C MET A 521 -7.38 13.01 17.94
N SER A 522 -7.60 14.32 17.93
CA SER A 522 -7.68 15.14 19.14
C SER A 522 -8.88 14.80 20.04
N VAL A 523 -9.98 14.26 19.48
CA VAL A 523 -11.21 13.95 20.22
C VAL A 523 -11.23 12.50 20.75
N ASN A 524 -10.18 11.71 20.49
CA ASN A 524 -10.11 10.26 20.66
C ASN A 524 -11.21 9.55 19.86
N ALA A 525 -10.83 8.73 18.87
CA ALA A 525 -11.74 8.25 17.83
C ALA A 525 -12.93 7.41 18.33
N LYS A 526 -12.91 6.90 19.57
CA LYS A 526 -14.09 6.25 20.18
C LYS A 526 -15.24 7.19 20.51
N SER A 527 -14.94 8.47 20.75
CA SER A 527 -15.94 9.51 20.96
C SER A 527 -16.55 10.01 19.63
N TYR A 528 -16.01 9.54 18.49
CA TYR A 528 -16.38 9.99 17.15
C TYR A 528 -17.86 9.71 16.79
N GLU A 529 -18.49 8.74 17.46
CA GLU A 529 -19.93 8.45 17.32
C GLU A 529 -20.85 9.40 18.14
N ILE A 530 -20.31 10.33 18.94
CA ILE A 530 -21.10 11.07 19.96
C ILE A 530 -21.07 12.61 19.81
N GLU A 531 -20.70 13.17 18.65
CA GLU A 531 -21.04 14.58 18.33
C GLU A 531 -21.71 14.75 16.96
N ASN A 532 -22.86 14.11 16.78
CA ASN A 532 -23.67 14.23 15.56
C ASN A 532 -24.11 15.68 15.24
N TYR A 533 -24.37 16.51 16.26
CA TYR A 533 -24.86 17.88 16.05
C TYR A 533 -23.78 18.87 15.58
N GLN A 534 -22.61 18.88 16.23
CA GLN A 534 -21.55 19.81 15.85
C GLN A 534 -20.98 19.49 14.48
N LYS A 535 -20.88 18.19 14.14
CA LYS A 535 -20.50 17.75 12.79
C LYS A 535 -21.47 18.28 11.74
N LEU A 536 -22.78 18.11 11.94
CA LEU A 536 -23.81 18.65 11.04
C LEU A 536 -23.72 20.18 10.87
N ILE A 537 -23.49 20.92 11.95
CA ILE A 537 -23.32 22.38 11.91
C ILE A 537 -22.07 22.77 11.13
N ASN A 538 -20.95 22.08 11.34
CA ASN A 538 -19.71 22.34 10.62
C ASN A 538 -19.86 22.03 9.13
N CYS A 539 -20.47 20.89 8.76
CA CYS A 539 -20.82 20.56 7.37
C CYS A 539 -21.66 21.67 6.73
N ALA A 540 -22.70 22.10 7.45
CA ALA A 540 -23.64 23.12 7.00
C ALA A 540 -22.94 24.45 6.74
N ASN A 541 -22.14 24.92 7.70
CA ASN A 541 -21.38 26.16 7.58
C ASN A 541 -20.36 26.08 6.45
N GLU A 542 -19.64 24.96 6.33
CA GLU A 542 -18.64 24.77 5.28
C GLU A 542 -19.26 24.81 3.88
N PHE A 543 -20.37 24.10 3.70
CA PHE A 543 -21.11 24.09 2.44
C PHE A 543 -21.74 25.45 2.12
N ALA A 544 -22.27 26.15 3.13
CA ALA A 544 -22.82 27.50 2.98
C ALA A 544 -21.78 28.54 2.56
N LEU A 545 -20.60 28.50 3.18
CA LEU A 545 -19.56 29.51 3.02
C LEU A 545 -18.72 29.30 1.76
N ASN A 546 -18.37 28.05 1.46
CA ASN A 546 -17.41 27.74 0.40
C ASN A 546 -18.08 27.21 -0.87
N ASN A 547 -19.35 26.80 -0.81
CA ASN A 547 -20.03 26.06 -1.88
C ASN A 547 -19.18 24.86 -2.37
N LYS A 548 -18.45 24.20 -1.46
CA LYS A 548 -17.65 22.99 -1.70
C LYS A 548 -18.20 21.84 -0.86
N MET A 549 -18.10 20.60 -1.36
CA MET A 549 -18.61 19.46 -0.61
C MET A 549 -17.76 19.26 0.64
N PRO A 550 -18.36 19.18 1.84
CA PRO A 550 -17.62 18.86 3.03
C PRO A 550 -17.00 17.45 2.96
N VAL A 551 -15.83 17.26 3.58
CA VAL A 551 -15.15 15.96 3.70
C VAL A 551 -14.99 15.56 5.16
N PHE A 552 -15.24 14.29 5.49
CA PHE A 552 -15.09 13.76 6.85
C PHE A 552 -14.61 12.33 6.84
N PHE A 553 -13.87 11.93 7.87
CA PHE A 553 -13.59 10.52 8.08
C PHE A 553 -14.88 9.78 8.47
N MET A 554 -15.10 8.59 7.96
CA MET A 554 -16.23 7.74 8.32
C MET A 554 -15.73 6.36 8.72
N PRO A 555 -16.32 5.71 9.74
CA PRO A 555 -15.98 4.34 10.08
C PRO A 555 -16.26 3.42 8.90
N ARG A 556 -15.21 2.74 8.43
CA ARG A 556 -15.33 1.58 7.53
C ARG A 556 -15.56 0.30 8.35
N ASN A 557 -15.00 0.25 9.55
CA ASN A 557 -15.23 -0.72 10.62
C ASN A 557 -14.77 -0.11 11.95
N ASP A 558 -14.81 -0.88 13.04
CA ASP A 558 -14.44 -0.44 14.40
C ASP A 558 -13.03 0.15 14.55
N TYR A 559 -12.12 -0.14 13.62
CA TYR A 559 -10.69 0.19 13.71
C TYR A 559 -10.17 0.96 12.50
N CYS A 560 -10.99 1.22 11.48
CA CYS A 560 -10.55 1.86 10.25
C CYS A 560 -11.49 3.00 9.88
N LEU A 561 -10.93 4.17 9.64
CA LEU A 561 -11.64 5.34 9.15
C LEU A 561 -11.18 5.68 7.73
N GLU A 562 -12.13 6.06 6.88
CA GLU A 562 -11.85 6.49 5.51
C GLU A 562 -12.45 7.88 5.26
N LEU A 563 -11.69 8.76 4.62
CA LEU A 563 -12.16 10.09 4.26
C LEU A 563 -13.20 9.98 3.13
N LYS A 564 -14.39 10.52 3.36
CA LYS A 564 -15.48 10.57 2.38
C LYS A 564 -15.90 12.01 2.16
N SER A 565 -16.21 12.35 0.91
CA SER A 565 -16.96 13.55 0.57
C SER A 565 -18.45 13.31 0.83
N CYS A 566 -19.15 14.30 1.38
CA CYS A 566 -20.60 14.26 1.43
C CYS A 566 -21.18 14.22 0.01
N GLY A 567 -22.08 13.27 -0.26
CA GLY A 567 -22.84 13.20 -1.50
C GLY A 567 -23.95 14.25 -1.57
N LEU A 568 -24.66 14.30 -2.69
CA LEU A 568 -25.88 15.12 -2.83
C LEU A 568 -27.14 14.42 -2.27
N ASP A 569 -27.05 13.15 -1.87
CA ASP A 569 -28.19 12.39 -1.41
C ASP A 569 -28.74 12.87 -0.05
N ILE A 570 -29.99 12.51 0.23
CA ILE A 570 -30.71 12.93 1.45
C ILE A 570 -30.28 12.12 2.68
N PHE A 571 -29.87 10.85 2.49
CA PHE A 571 -29.70 9.90 3.59
C PHE A 571 -28.33 9.99 4.27
N SER A 572 -27.28 10.17 3.47
CA SER A 572 -25.88 10.20 3.91
C SER A 572 -25.12 11.43 3.41
N GLY A 573 -25.77 12.26 2.58
CA GLY A 573 -25.18 13.44 1.96
C GLY A 573 -25.70 14.77 2.50
N ILE A 574 -25.31 15.85 1.80
CA ILE A 574 -25.69 17.22 2.13
C ILE A 574 -27.21 17.46 1.97
N GLY A 575 -27.92 16.62 1.22
CA GLY A 575 -29.37 16.74 1.03
C GLY A 575 -30.15 16.64 2.34
N GLY A 576 -29.67 15.85 3.30
CA GLY A 576 -30.27 15.77 4.64
C GLY A 576 -30.11 17.08 5.43
N ILE A 577 -28.94 17.73 5.32
CA ILE A 577 -28.68 19.05 5.93
C ILE A 577 -29.55 20.12 5.30
N VAL A 578 -29.68 20.11 3.97
CA VAL A 578 -30.55 21.03 3.22
C VAL A 578 -32.02 20.84 3.62
N TYR A 579 -32.47 19.60 3.80
CA TYR A 579 -33.81 19.31 4.29
C TYR A 579 -34.03 19.93 5.68
N LEU A 580 -33.10 19.73 6.62
CA LEU A 580 -33.16 20.33 7.96
C LEU A 580 -33.16 21.87 7.91
N ALA A 581 -32.38 22.47 7.01
CA ALA A 581 -32.37 23.92 6.79
C ALA A 581 -33.72 24.42 6.28
N ALA A 582 -34.31 23.73 5.28
CA ALA A 582 -35.59 24.10 4.68
C ALA A 582 -36.75 24.04 5.67
N ILE A 583 -36.74 23.07 6.60
CA ILE A 583 -37.76 22.97 7.66
C ILE A 583 -37.40 23.77 8.92
N LYS A 584 -36.35 24.60 8.89
CA LYS A 584 -35.87 25.43 10.00
C LYS A 584 -35.55 24.63 11.27
N LYS A 585 -35.06 23.41 11.12
CA LYS A 585 -34.59 22.54 12.22
C LYS A 585 -33.07 22.41 12.28
N LEU A 586 -32.35 23.04 11.35
CA LEU A 586 -30.90 23.12 11.40
C LEU A 586 -30.48 24.24 12.37
N PRO A 587 -29.67 23.96 13.41
CA PRO A 587 -29.30 24.94 14.43
C PRO A 587 -28.17 25.86 13.95
N VAL A 588 -28.42 26.60 12.86
CA VAL A 588 -27.53 27.62 12.29
C VAL A 588 -28.33 28.90 12.01
N GLU A 589 -27.64 30.02 11.76
CA GLU A 589 -28.31 31.26 11.38
C GLU A 589 -29.16 31.09 10.11
N SER A 590 -30.26 31.84 10.01
CA SER A 590 -31.17 31.76 8.85
C SER A 590 -30.47 32.07 7.53
N THR A 591 -29.52 33.02 7.55
CA THR A 591 -28.67 33.38 6.42
C THR A 591 -27.83 32.20 5.90
N ILE A 592 -27.35 31.35 6.81
CA ILE A 592 -26.60 30.14 6.49
C ILE A 592 -27.55 29.09 5.89
N SER A 593 -28.73 28.92 6.48
CA SER A 593 -29.77 28.01 5.96
C SER A 593 -30.17 28.35 4.52
N ASP A 594 -30.39 29.63 4.23
CA ASP A 594 -30.75 30.10 2.88
C ASP A 594 -29.62 29.85 1.86
N ARG A 595 -28.36 30.08 2.27
CA ARG A 595 -27.18 29.80 1.42
C ARG A 595 -27.00 28.33 1.13
N ILE A 596 -27.22 27.45 2.11
CA ILE A 596 -27.15 25.98 1.91
C ILE A 596 -28.15 25.55 0.84
N ILE A 597 -29.39 26.03 0.94
CA ILE A 597 -30.44 25.69 -0.03
C ILE A 597 -30.06 26.18 -1.43
N ALA A 598 -29.57 27.43 -1.55
CA ALA A 598 -29.15 28.01 -2.83
C ALA A 598 -28.00 27.21 -3.48
N ASN A 599 -26.93 26.93 -2.72
CA ASN A 599 -25.77 26.17 -3.19
C ASN A 599 -26.15 24.75 -3.62
N TYR A 600 -27.09 24.11 -2.91
CA TYR A 600 -27.57 22.77 -3.26
C TYR A 600 -28.35 22.75 -4.58
N ILE A 601 -29.23 23.73 -4.81
CA ILE A 601 -29.98 23.87 -6.07
C ILE A 601 -29.04 24.11 -7.24
N GLU A 602 -28.04 25.00 -7.08
CA GLU A 602 -27.03 25.26 -8.10
C GLU A 602 -26.31 23.97 -8.52
N ARG A 603 -25.87 23.17 -7.54
CA ARG A 603 -25.16 21.93 -7.80
C ARG A 603 -26.03 20.87 -8.46
N LEU A 604 -27.28 20.68 -8.03
CA LEU A 604 -28.22 19.77 -8.70
C LEU A 604 -28.40 20.10 -10.19
N ASN A 605 -28.54 21.38 -10.50
CA ASN A 605 -28.69 21.86 -11.88
C ASN A 605 -27.41 21.65 -12.71
N SER A 606 -26.23 21.68 -12.09
CA SER A 606 -24.96 21.38 -12.75
C SER A 606 -24.78 19.89 -13.05
N THR A 607 -25.23 19.00 -12.15
CA THR A 607 -25.15 17.55 -12.34
C THR A 607 -26.17 16.99 -13.34
N GLN A 608 -27.30 17.66 -13.59
CA GLN A 608 -28.28 17.23 -14.59
C GLN A 608 -27.93 17.62 -16.05
N ARG A 609 -26.87 18.42 -16.24
CA ARG A 609 -26.40 18.85 -17.57
C ARG A 609 -25.24 18.02 -18.12
N ASN A 610 -24.67 17.14 -17.30
CA ASN A 610 -23.66 16.14 -17.67
C ASN A 610 -24.30 14.75 -17.65
#